data_AF-A0A6I3LIK7-F1
#
_entry.id   AF-A0A6I3LIK7-F1
#
_cell.length_a   1.000
_cell.length_b   1.000
_cell.length_c   1.000
_cell.angle_alpha   90.00
_cell.angle_beta   90.00
_cell.angle_gamma   90.00
#
_symmetry.space_group_name_H-M   'P 1'
#
loop_
_entity.id
_entity.type
_entity.pdbx_description
1 polymer ?
#
loop_
_entity_poly.entity_id
_entity_poly.type
_entity_poly.pdbx_seq_one_letter_code
_entity_poly.pdbx_strand_id
1 'polypeptide(L)'
;QSRTDTIMVAQFHPDKGTYKLISLMRDMYVDIPGYGKDRINTAFTRGGPELLRQTIKENFDVDLQYYAIVNFQGFETLIDEAFPDG
;
A
#
# COMPACT_ATOMS: atom_id res chain seq x y z
N GLN A 1 5.79 2.71 16.91
CA GLN A 1 4.98 3.47 15.92
C GLN A 1 5.40 3.01 14.54
N SER A 2 4.50 2.39 13.77
CA SER A 2 4.77 2.02 12.37
C SER A 2 4.07 3.04 11.48
N ARG A 3 4.85 3.82 10.73
CA ARG A 3 4.36 4.64 9.61
C ARG A 3 4.64 3.86 8.34
N THR A 4 3.71 3.90 7.38
CA THR A 4 4.00 3.43 6.02
C THR A 4 4.62 4.57 5.22
N ASP A 5 5.82 4.37 4.73
CA ASP A 5 6.54 5.34 3.90
C ASP A 5 6.39 5.07 2.41
N THR A 6 5.97 3.86 2.02
CA THR A 6 5.71 3.46 0.63
C THR A 6 4.37 2.76 0.53
N ILE A 7 3.50 3.25 -0.36
CA ILE A 7 2.21 2.63 -0.68
C ILE A 7 2.21 2.37 -2.18
N MET A 8 2.07 1.10 -2.55
CA MET A 8 1.99 0.69 -3.96
C MET A 8 0.73 -0.11 -4.19
N VAL A 9 0.13 0.07 -5.36
CA VAL A 9 -1.00 -0.73 -5.84
C VAL A 9 -0.55 -1.49 -7.08
N ALA A 10 -0.61 -2.81 -6.99
CA ALA A 10 -0.33 -3.72 -8.10
C ALA A 10 -1.65 -4.32 -8.60
N GLN A 11 -1.81 -4.36 -9.91
CA GLN A 11 -2.93 -5.02 -10.57
C GLN A 11 -2.41 -5.99 -11.62
N PHE A 12 -2.86 -7.24 -11.55
CA PHE A 12 -2.53 -8.28 -12.51
C PHE A 12 -3.77 -8.64 -13.34
N HIS A 13 -3.63 -8.62 -14.67
CA HIS A 13 -4.65 -9.05 -15.62
C HIS A 13 -4.20 -10.36 -16.28
N PRO A 14 -4.58 -11.53 -15.73
CA PRO A 14 -4.11 -12.82 -16.24
C PRO A 14 -4.49 -13.05 -17.71
N ASP A 15 -5.72 -12.70 -18.09
CA ASP A 15 -6.24 -12.93 -19.44
C ASP A 15 -5.44 -12.19 -20.53
N LYS A 16 -4.82 -11.07 -20.17
CA LYS A 16 -4.02 -10.23 -21.07
C LYS A 16 -2.52 -10.39 -20.87
N GLY A 17 -2.09 -11.14 -19.85
CA GLY A 17 -0.68 -11.23 -19.45
C GLY A 17 -0.05 -9.87 -19.08
N THR A 18 -0.86 -8.91 -18.61
CA THR A 18 -0.36 -7.56 -18.29
C THR A 18 -0.42 -7.28 -16.80
N TYR A 19 0.55 -6.54 -16.31
CA TYR A 19 0.58 -6.01 -14.95
C TYR A 19 0.64 -4.48 -14.99
N LYS A 20 0.07 -3.85 -13.97
CA LYS A 20 0.16 -2.42 -13.72
C LYS A 20 0.61 -2.21 -12.29
N LEU A 21 1.54 -1.30 -12.10
CA LEU A 21 2.02 -0.88 -10.78
C LEU A 21 1.94 0.63 -10.69
N ILE A 22 1.34 1.13 -9.62
CA ILE A 22 1.31 2.55 -9.32
C ILE A 22 1.80 2.79 -7.89
N SER A 23 2.50 3.90 -7.70
CA SER A 23 2.90 4.37 -6.38
C SER A 23 1.97 5.49 -5.93
N LEU A 24 1.44 5.37 -4.71
CA LEU A 24 0.68 6.42 -4.05
C LEU A 24 1.63 7.14 -3.09
N MET A 25 1.83 8.44 -3.32
CA MET A 25 2.74 9.23 -2.48
C MET A 25 2.17 9.33 -1.05
N ARG A 26 3.01 9.06 -0.05
CA ARG A 26 2.59 8.99 1.37
C ARG A 26 1.91 10.26 1.91
N ASP A 27 2.20 11.41 1.31
CA ASP A 27 1.71 12.72 1.73
C ASP A 27 0.50 13.20 0.91
N MET A 28 -0.11 12.34 0.08
CA MET A 28 -1.36 12.66 -0.63
C MET A 28 -2.46 13.06 0.35
N TYR A 29 -3.08 14.22 0.12
CA TYR A 29 -4.15 14.74 0.96
C TYR A 29 -5.48 14.11 0.54
N VAL A 30 -6.06 13.31 1.43
CA VAL A 30 -7.22 12.43 1.17
C VAL A 30 -8.21 12.53 2.32
N ASP A 31 -9.46 12.14 2.08
CA ASP A 31 -10.45 11.98 3.15
C ASP A 31 -10.28 10.61 3.83
N ILE A 32 -10.11 10.60 5.16
CA ILE A 32 -9.92 9.38 5.93
C ILE A 32 -11.22 9.08 6.70
N PRO A 33 -11.87 7.93 6.46
CA PRO A 33 -13.13 7.56 7.09
C PRO A 33 -13.06 7.65 8.62
N GLY A 34 -13.92 8.45 9.23
CA GLY A 34 -13.98 8.65 10.69
C GLY A 34 -12.89 9.58 11.28
N TYR A 35 -12.00 10.13 10.44
CA TYR A 35 -10.84 10.92 10.87
C TYR A 35 -10.68 12.26 10.14
N GLY A 36 -11.47 12.50 9.10
CA GLY A 36 -11.42 13.70 8.27
C GLY A 36 -10.21 13.70 7.33
N LYS A 37 -9.91 14.87 6.75
CA LYS A 37 -8.84 14.99 5.75
C LYS A 37 -7.45 15.07 6.37
N ASP A 38 -6.56 14.22 5.90
CA ASP A 38 -5.13 14.20 6.29
C ASP A 38 -4.32 13.53 5.18
N ARG A 39 -3.02 13.34 5.40
CA ARG A 39 -2.13 12.56 4.55
C ARG A 39 -2.51 11.09 4.58
N ILE A 40 -2.47 10.42 3.42
CA ILE A 40 -2.90 9.03 3.26
C ILE A 40 -2.16 8.05 4.20
N ASN A 41 -0.87 8.27 4.50
CA ASN A 41 -0.14 7.42 5.44
C ASN A 41 -0.65 7.49 6.89
N THR A 42 -1.38 8.54 7.24
CA THR A 42 -2.03 8.66 8.54
C THR A 42 -3.13 7.61 8.69
N ALA A 43 -3.82 7.20 7.62
CA ALA A 43 -4.82 6.14 7.67
C ALA A 43 -4.22 4.83 8.20
N PHE A 44 -3.05 4.45 7.71
CA PHE A 44 -2.33 3.27 8.20
C PHE A 44 -1.91 3.41 9.68
N THR A 45 -1.45 4.59 10.08
CA THR A 45 -1.00 4.83 11.46
C THR A 45 -2.18 4.79 12.45
N ARG A 46 -3.37 5.23 12.02
CA ARG A 46 -4.56 5.32 12.89
C ARG A 46 -5.39 4.03 12.93
N GLY A 47 -5.54 3.35 11.80
CA GLY A 47 -6.42 2.19 11.67
C GLY A 47 -5.82 1.01 10.91
N GLY A 48 -4.51 1.01 10.68
CA GLY A 48 -3.81 -0.09 10.04
C GLY A 48 -4.15 -0.28 8.55
N PRO A 49 -3.89 -1.47 7.99
CA PRO A 49 -4.10 -1.73 6.57
C PRO A 49 -5.55 -1.60 6.12
N GLU A 50 -6.52 -1.99 6.97
CA GLU A 50 -7.94 -1.92 6.59
C GLU A 50 -8.45 -0.50 6.43
N LEU A 51 -8.08 0.40 7.35
CA LEU A 51 -8.46 1.81 7.19
C LEU A 51 -7.80 2.42 5.95
N LEU A 52 -6.52 2.09 5.69
CA LEU A 52 -5.85 2.54 4.46
C LEU A 52 -6.56 2.00 3.21
N ARG A 53 -6.96 0.73 3.21
CA ARG A 53 -7.72 0.10 2.11
C ARG A 53 -9.03 0.82 1.85
N GLN A 54 -9.78 1.13 2.91
CA GLN A 54 -11.03 1.87 2.82
C GLN A 54 -10.79 3.30 2.31
N THR A 55 -9.77 4.00 2.82
CA THR A 55 -9.38 5.32 2.32
C THR A 55 -9.08 5.30 0.82
N ILE A 56 -8.35 4.30 0.32
CA ILE A 56 -8.05 4.17 -1.12
C ILE A 56 -9.34 3.94 -1.91
N LYS A 57 -10.24 3.07 -1.41
CA LYS A 57 -11.53 2.81 -2.06
C LYS A 57 -12.40 4.06 -2.14
N GLU A 58 -12.54 4.82 -1.07
CA GLU A 58 -13.42 5.99 -1.05
C GLU A 58 -12.86 7.19 -1.86
N ASN A 59 -11.54 7.36 -1.93
CA ASN A 59 -10.93 8.49 -2.65
C ASN A 59 -10.70 8.22 -4.13
N PHE A 60 -10.47 6.96 -4.52
CA PHE A 60 -10.07 6.60 -5.89
C PHE A 60 -10.97 5.54 -6.56
N ASP A 61 -11.98 5.05 -5.86
CA ASP A 61 -12.88 3.96 -6.28
C ASP A 61 -12.15 2.62 -6.58
N VAL A 62 -10.92 2.46 -6.11
CA VAL A 62 -10.11 1.24 -6.31
C VAL A 62 -10.37 0.25 -5.18
N ASP A 63 -10.95 -0.91 -5.50
CA ASP A 63 -11.18 -1.96 -4.50
C ASP A 63 -10.04 -2.97 -4.47
N LEU A 64 -9.18 -2.83 -3.45
CA LEU A 64 -8.04 -3.71 -3.23
C LEU A 64 -8.51 -5.00 -2.53
N GLN A 65 -8.23 -6.13 -3.18
CA GLN A 65 -8.62 -7.46 -2.69
C GLN A 65 -7.60 -8.04 -1.69
N TYR A 66 -6.32 -7.70 -1.85
CA TYR A 66 -5.23 -8.22 -1.05
C TYR A 66 -4.24 -7.12 -0.70
N TYR A 67 -3.53 -7.28 0.42
CA TYR A 67 -2.42 -6.42 0.81
C TYR A 67 -1.26 -7.25 1.35
N ALA A 68 -0.05 -6.71 1.21
CA ALA A 68 1.15 -7.22 1.84
C ALA A 68 1.82 -6.07 2.60
N ILE A 69 2.23 -6.32 3.83
CA ILE A 69 2.98 -5.36 4.65
C ILE A 69 4.39 -5.90 4.78
N VAL A 70 5.36 -5.11 4.33
CA VAL A 70 6.77 -5.48 4.38
C VAL A 70 7.50 -4.45 5.26
N ASN A 71 8.25 -4.94 6.23
CA ASN A 71 9.19 -4.13 7.00
C ASN A 71 10.60 -4.30 6.42
N PHE A 72 11.56 -3.45 6.84
CA PHE A 72 12.91 -3.50 6.27
C PHE A 72 13.56 -4.87 6.40
N GLN A 73 13.45 -5.53 7.56
CA GLN A 73 14.03 -6.85 7.77
C GLN A 73 13.45 -7.89 6.81
N GLY A 74 12.12 -7.90 6.64
CA GLY A 74 11.45 -8.83 5.74
C GLY A 74 11.78 -8.55 4.27
N PHE A 75 12.05 -7.30 3.91
CA PHE A 75 12.53 -6.96 2.57
C PHE A 75 13.96 -7.48 2.34
N GLU A 76 14.88 -7.24 3.26
CA GLU A 76 16.27 -7.74 3.18
C GLU A 76 16.29 -9.27 3.03
N THR A 77 15.59 -10.00 3.90
CA THR A 77 15.52 -11.46 3.82
C THR A 77 14.93 -11.95 2.51
N LEU A 78 13.90 -11.27 1.98
CA LEU A 78 13.31 -11.65 0.70
C LEU A 78 14.28 -11.44 -0.47
N ILE A 79 15.07 -10.37 -0.45
CA ILE A 79 16.09 -10.12 -1.46
C ILE A 79 17.21 -11.15 -1.36
N ASP A 80 17.71 -11.43 -0.15
CA ASP A 80 18.76 -12.43 0.07
C ASP A 80 18.34 -13.84 -0.38
N GLU A 81 17.08 -14.22 -0.17
CA GLU A 81 16.56 -15.52 -0.62
C GLU A 81 16.31 -15.57 -2.12
N ALA A 82 15.79 -14.48 -2.72
CA ALA A 82 15.47 -14.45 -4.14
C ALA A 82 16.71 -14.25 -5.03
N PHE A 83 17.71 -13.53 -4.52
CA PHE A 83 18.93 -13.12 -5.23
C PHE A 83 20.16 -13.32 -4.32
N PRO A 84 20.54 -14.58 -4.03
CA PRO A 84 21.62 -14.89 -3.08
C PRO A 84 23.00 -14.35 -3.50
N ASP A 85 23.19 -14.04 -4.79
CA ASP A 85 24.44 -13.53 -5.34
C ASP A 85 24.45 -12.01 -5.57
N GLY A 86 23.35 -11.30 -5.27
CA GLY A 86 23.17 -9.86 -5.51
C GLY A 86 22.71 -9.53 -6.93
#